data_AF-A0A958LV32-F1
#
_entry.id   AF-A0A958LV32-F1
#
_cell.length_a   1.000
_cell.length_b   1.000
_cell.length_c   1.000
_cell.angle_alpha   90.00
_cell.angle_beta   90.00
_cell.angle_gamma   90.00
#
_symmetry.space_group_name_H-M   'P 1'
#
loop_
_entity.id
_entity.type
_entity.pdbx_description
1 polymer ?
#
loop_
_entity_poly.entity_id
_entity_poly.type
_entity_poly.pdbx_seq_one_letter_code
_entity_poly.pdbx_strand_id
1 'polypeptide(L)'
;MNIRKRIFFMAIFLTATVQTLAGTMISTATTLGGYNTKYYCQELSYRPSANRNWREPILKELTEQKYPLLFQSDLSKGAAVDLIKYCPNYPQLSEYNKKIILLRLLDGMVFFESSCSPTAKAKGPNGTAYGVLQLHYGREQDYARNCRRYDSKDPVKSMRCSLNMIQQQIANYQRVFSSASYWDVLRPNGQARKAYTIASHLWYYPLCQINKTP
;
A
#
# COMPACT_ATOMS: atom_id res chain seq x y z
N MET A 1 -52.62 -24.39 -56.48
CA MET A 1 -53.24 -25.61 -55.90
C MET A 1 -52.24 -26.22 -54.93
N ASN A 2 -52.67 -26.52 -53.70
CA ASN A 2 -51.98 -27.34 -52.70
C ASN A 2 -50.71 -26.79 -52.02
N ILE A 3 -50.40 -27.07 -50.74
CA ILE A 3 -51.15 -27.44 -49.52
C ILE A 3 -50.14 -27.16 -48.39
N ARG A 4 -50.64 -26.69 -47.25
CA ARG A 4 -49.91 -26.47 -45.99
C ARG A 4 -49.11 -27.71 -45.54
N LYS A 5 -47.91 -27.51 -45.00
CA LYS A 5 -47.42 -28.30 -43.85
C LYS A 5 -46.76 -27.37 -42.84
N ARG A 6 -47.41 -27.24 -41.68
CA ARG A 6 -46.88 -26.58 -40.48
C ARG A 6 -46.03 -27.60 -39.74
N ILE A 7 -44.78 -27.26 -39.44
CA ILE A 7 -43.94 -28.01 -38.52
C ILE A 7 -43.90 -27.20 -37.21
N PHE A 8 -44.51 -27.75 -36.17
CA PHE A 8 -44.40 -27.26 -34.79
C PHE A 8 -43.10 -27.80 -34.20
N PHE A 9 -42.12 -26.94 -33.94
CA PHE A 9 -41.00 -27.25 -33.06
C PHE A 9 -41.33 -26.70 -31.67
N MET A 10 -41.61 -27.62 -30.75
CA MET A 10 -41.80 -27.34 -29.33
C MET A 10 -40.41 -27.35 -28.67
N ALA A 11 -39.81 -26.17 -28.53
CA ALA A 11 -38.55 -26.00 -27.80
C ALA A 11 -38.86 -25.93 -26.29
N ILE A 12 -38.53 -27.01 -25.58
CA ILE A 12 -38.53 -27.04 -24.12
C ILE A 12 -37.27 -26.29 -23.66
N PHE A 13 -37.44 -25.05 -23.18
CA PHE A 13 -36.38 -24.33 -22.49
C PHE A 13 -36.29 -24.85 -21.05
N LEU A 14 -35.28 -25.68 -20.76
CA LEU A 14 -34.83 -25.93 -19.40
C LEU A 14 -34.16 -24.64 -18.87
N THR A 15 -34.87 -23.88 -18.05
CA THR A 15 -34.26 -22.81 -17.26
C THR A 15 -33.50 -23.42 -16.10
N ALA A 16 -32.19 -23.60 -16.25
CA ALA A 16 -31.31 -23.88 -15.13
C ALA A 16 -31.22 -22.63 -14.24
N THR A 17 -31.83 -22.69 -13.06
CA THR A 17 -31.66 -21.69 -12.01
C THR A 17 -30.23 -21.79 -11.47
N VAL A 18 -29.35 -20.90 -11.91
CA VAL A 18 -28.03 -20.70 -11.29
C VAL A 18 -28.27 -20.00 -9.95
N GLN A 19 -28.22 -20.77 -8.86
CA GLN A 19 -28.12 -20.22 -7.51
C GLN A 19 -26.72 -19.61 -7.37
N THR A 20 -26.61 -18.29 -7.53
CA THR A 20 -25.44 -17.55 -7.07
C THR A 20 -25.44 -17.57 -5.55
N LEU A 21 -24.73 -18.54 -4.96
CA LEU A 21 -24.29 -18.47 -3.57
C LEU A 21 -23.40 -17.23 -3.45
N ALA A 22 -23.97 -16.15 -2.91
CA ALA A 22 -23.22 -15.06 -2.35
C ALA A 22 -22.45 -15.59 -1.14
N GLY A 23 -21.32 -16.25 -1.42
CA GLY A 23 -20.35 -16.62 -0.41
C GLY A 23 -19.82 -15.34 0.20
N THR A 24 -20.22 -15.07 1.43
CA THR A 24 -19.50 -14.21 2.36
C THR A 24 -18.04 -14.66 2.35
N MET A 25 -17.18 -13.94 1.63
CA MET A 25 -15.74 -14.08 1.75
C MET A 25 -15.35 -13.58 3.14
N ILE A 26 -15.48 -14.47 4.13
CA ILE A 26 -14.73 -14.35 5.37
C ILE A 26 -13.28 -14.45 4.93
N SER A 27 -12.60 -13.31 4.94
CA SER A 27 -11.15 -13.19 4.73
C SER A 27 -10.45 -13.93 5.86
N THR A 28 -10.41 -15.26 5.79
CA THR A 28 -9.45 -16.05 6.53
C THR A 28 -8.10 -15.54 6.10
N ALA A 29 -7.35 -14.95 7.04
CA ALA A 29 -5.99 -14.50 6.81
C ALA A 29 -5.18 -15.72 6.35
N THR A 30 -5.15 -15.91 5.04
CA THR A 30 -4.55 -17.08 4.42
C THR A 30 -3.05 -16.87 4.58
N THR A 31 -2.43 -17.80 5.29
CA THR A 31 -0.98 -17.99 5.35
C THR A 31 -0.47 -18.28 3.94
N LEU A 32 -0.28 -17.23 3.15
CA LEU A 32 0.50 -17.30 1.92
C LEU A 32 1.98 -17.43 2.33
N GLY A 33 2.47 -18.67 2.36
CA GLY A 33 3.88 -18.99 2.59
C GLY A 33 4.35 -18.98 4.05
N GLY A 34 3.46 -19.15 5.04
CA GLY A 34 3.85 -19.27 6.45
C GLY A 34 4.30 -17.98 7.14
N TYR A 35 4.24 -16.84 6.46
CA TYR A 35 4.55 -15.55 7.07
C TYR A 35 3.33 -14.97 7.79
N ASN A 36 3.54 -14.50 9.02
CA ASN A 36 2.52 -13.78 9.77
C ASN A 36 2.10 -12.53 8.97
N THR A 37 0.86 -12.52 8.50
CA THR A 37 0.29 -11.41 7.73
C THR A 37 -0.25 -10.30 8.63
N LYS A 38 -0.27 -10.50 9.95
CA LYS A 38 -0.71 -9.48 10.90
C LYS A 38 0.14 -8.21 10.72
N TYR A 39 -0.54 -7.09 10.83
CA TYR A 39 -0.18 -5.79 10.26
C TYR A 39 0.29 -4.86 11.38
N TYR A 40 1.08 -3.81 11.15
CA TYR A 40 1.32 -2.78 12.19
C TYR A 40 0.01 -2.30 12.85
N CYS A 41 -1.00 -2.00 12.04
CA CYS A 41 -2.30 -1.58 12.52
C CYS A 41 -3.18 -2.69 13.15
N GLN A 42 -2.79 -3.96 13.07
CA GLN A 42 -3.51 -5.08 13.71
C GLN A 42 -2.72 -5.72 14.85
N GLU A 43 -1.39 -5.72 14.76
CA GLU A 43 -0.44 -6.19 15.76
C GLU A 43 -0.23 -5.15 16.85
N LEU A 44 -0.15 -3.86 16.48
CA LEU A 44 0.23 -2.79 17.41
C LEU A 44 -0.91 -1.82 17.72
N SER A 45 -2.04 -1.87 17.00
CA SER A 45 -3.20 -1.04 17.36
C SER A 45 -4.07 -1.75 18.39
N TYR A 46 -4.33 -1.08 19.51
CA TYR A 46 -5.25 -1.56 20.54
C TYR A 46 -6.70 -1.73 20.01
N ARG A 47 -7.12 -0.95 19.00
CA ARG A 47 -8.45 -1.02 18.36
C ARG A 47 -8.36 -0.72 16.87
N PRO A 48 -8.08 -1.73 16.03
CA PRO A 48 -8.01 -1.54 14.59
C PRO A 48 -9.30 -0.96 13.99
N SER A 49 -9.23 0.11 13.20
CA SER A 49 -10.40 0.63 12.46
C SER A 49 -10.93 -0.38 11.44
N ALA A 50 -12.26 -0.52 11.34
CA ALA A 50 -12.90 -1.34 10.31
C ALA A 50 -12.66 -0.80 8.89
N ASN A 51 -12.42 0.52 8.74
CA ASN A 51 -12.32 1.21 7.45
C ASN A 51 -10.87 1.25 6.91
N ARG A 52 -10.22 0.09 6.81
CA ARG A 52 -8.88 -0.06 6.22
C ARG A 52 -8.93 -0.67 4.82
N ASN A 53 -9.87 -0.17 4.03
CA ASN A 53 -10.13 -0.62 2.66
C ASN A 53 -9.07 -0.16 1.64
N TRP A 54 -7.98 0.50 2.05
CA TRP A 54 -6.97 1.00 1.13
C TRP A 54 -5.94 -0.04 0.70
N ARG A 55 -5.71 -1.09 1.51
CA ARG A 55 -4.60 -2.01 1.27
C ARG A 55 -4.71 -2.75 -0.07
N GLU A 56 -5.85 -3.37 -0.32
CA GLU A 56 -6.06 -4.16 -1.54
C GLU A 56 -6.02 -3.28 -2.80
N PRO A 57 -6.71 -2.12 -2.87
CA PRO A 57 -6.52 -1.18 -3.97
C PRO A 57 -5.07 -0.75 -4.19
N ILE A 58 -4.33 -0.49 -3.11
CA ILE A 58 -2.93 -0.06 -3.19
C ILE A 58 -2.00 -1.20 -3.61
N LEU A 59 -2.24 -2.42 -3.16
CA LEU A 59 -1.49 -3.60 -3.61
C LEU A 59 -1.67 -3.84 -5.11
N LYS A 60 -2.91 -3.68 -5.62
CA LYS A 60 -3.22 -3.77 -7.06
C LYS A 60 -2.52 -2.68 -7.88
N GLU A 61 -2.37 -1.50 -7.29
CA GLU A 61 -1.82 -0.32 -7.96
C GLU A 61 -0.30 -0.19 -7.89
N LEU A 62 0.33 -0.75 -6.85
CA LEU A 62 1.77 -0.81 -6.70
C LEU A 62 2.34 -1.70 -7.81
N THR A 63 2.75 -1.10 -8.91
CA THR A 63 3.42 -1.79 -10.03
C THR A 63 4.72 -1.09 -10.36
N GLU A 64 5.68 -1.84 -10.89
CA GLU A 64 6.95 -1.27 -11.37
C GLU A 64 6.74 -0.24 -12.47
N GLN A 65 5.77 -0.46 -13.36
CA GLN A 65 5.42 0.51 -14.41
C GLN A 65 4.98 1.87 -13.82
N LYS A 66 4.23 1.86 -12.71
CA LYS A 66 3.69 3.08 -12.11
C LYS A 66 4.68 3.75 -11.17
N TYR A 67 5.44 2.95 -10.41
CA TYR A 67 6.36 3.45 -9.40
C TYR A 67 7.78 2.86 -9.56
N PRO A 68 8.46 3.05 -10.71
CA PRO A 68 9.69 2.32 -11.04
C PRO A 68 10.79 2.45 -9.99
N LEU A 69 10.96 3.63 -9.38
CA LEU A 69 12.02 3.85 -8.38
C LEU A 69 11.75 3.13 -7.06
N LEU A 70 10.48 2.79 -6.77
CA LEU A 70 10.16 1.96 -5.62
C LEU A 70 10.56 0.50 -5.83
N PHE A 71 10.62 0.02 -7.08
CA PHE A 71 10.95 -1.36 -7.42
C PHE A 71 12.41 -1.54 -7.87
N GLN A 72 13.10 -0.44 -8.18
CA GLN A 72 14.49 -0.42 -8.63
C GLN A 72 15.42 -1.03 -7.58
N SER A 73 16.33 -1.90 -8.03
CA SER A 73 17.29 -2.61 -7.17
C SER A 73 18.74 -2.28 -7.53
N ASP A 74 18.96 -1.64 -8.68
CA ASP A 74 20.26 -1.16 -9.12
C ASP A 74 20.50 0.27 -8.60
N LEU A 75 21.50 0.42 -7.73
CA LEU A 75 21.90 1.71 -7.16
C LEU A 75 22.31 2.71 -8.25
N SER A 76 22.93 2.24 -9.35
CA SER A 76 23.33 3.10 -10.47
C SER A 76 22.12 3.66 -11.25
N LYS A 77 20.97 2.99 -11.14
CA LYS A 77 19.69 3.40 -11.76
C LYS A 77 18.75 4.10 -10.79
N GLY A 78 19.26 4.53 -9.63
CA GLY A 78 18.50 5.31 -8.65
C GLY A 78 17.69 4.48 -7.65
N ALA A 79 18.07 3.23 -7.38
CA ALA A 79 17.48 2.47 -6.26
C ALA A 79 17.63 3.23 -4.93
N ALA A 80 16.64 3.05 -4.06
CA ALA A 80 16.73 3.55 -2.69
C ALA A 80 17.79 2.79 -1.89
N VAL A 81 18.90 3.44 -1.58
CA VAL A 81 20.07 2.86 -0.89
C VAL A 81 19.66 2.27 0.46
N ASP A 82 18.81 2.98 1.19
CA ASP A 82 18.35 2.58 2.51
C ASP A 82 17.28 1.48 2.47
N LEU A 83 16.47 1.39 1.42
CA LEU A 83 15.56 0.27 1.24
C LEU A 83 16.34 -1.04 1.08
N ILE A 84 17.41 -1.03 0.28
CA ILE A 84 18.31 -2.20 0.14
C ILE A 84 19.06 -2.45 1.44
N LYS A 85 19.53 -1.41 2.14
CA LYS A 85 20.15 -1.56 3.45
C LYS A 85 19.21 -2.23 4.45
N TYR A 86 17.97 -1.77 4.56
CA TYR A 86 16.99 -2.27 5.53
C TYR A 86 16.26 -3.53 5.05
N CYS A 87 16.41 -3.90 3.79
CA CYS A 87 15.89 -5.14 3.23
C CYS A 87 16.93 -5.74 2.29
N PRO A 88 17.99 -6.40 2.80
CA PRO A 88 19.10 -6.88 1.98
C PRO A 88 18.69 -7.84 0.85
N ASN A 89 17.63 -8.64 1.07
CA ASN A 89 17.10 -9.55 0.07
C ASN A 89 16.18 -8.86 -0.96
N TYR A 90 15.87 -7.56 -0.83
CA TYR A 90 14.97 -6.81 -1.72
C TYR A 90 15.31 -6.95 -3.21
N PRO A 91 16.59 -6.91 -3.65
CA PRO A 91 16.94 -7.08 -5.05
C PRO A 91 16.52 -8.43 -5.66
N GLN A 92 16.43 -9.48 -4.83
CA GLN A 92 16.10 -10.84 -5.25
C GLN A 92 14.60 -11.15 -5.13
N LEU A 93 13.80 -10.23 -4.58
CA LEU A 93 12.36 -10.42 -4.43
C LEU A 93 11.63 -10.31 -5.77
N SER A 94 10.63 -11.18 -5.96
CA SER A 94 9.65 -11.03 -7.02
C SER A 94 8.91 -9.70 -6.90
N GLU A 95 8.32 -9.20 -8.00
CA GLU A 95 7.54 -7.96 -7.98
C GLU A 95 6.47 -7.99 -6.88
N TYR A 96 5.73 -9.11 -6.76
CA TYR A 96 4.73 -9.27 -5.71
C TYR A 96 5.32 -9.13 -4.29
N ASN A 97 6.45 -9.77 -4.02
CA ASN A 97 7.10 -9.69 -2.71
C ASN A 97 7.64 -8.27 -2.43
N LYS A 98 8.14 -7.56 -3.46
CA LYS A 98 8.48 -6.14 -3.36
C LYS A 98 7.28 -5.29 -2.95
N LYS A 99 6.08 -5.55 -3.51
CA LYS A 99 4.84 -4.88 -3.09
C LYS A 99 4.54 -5.10 -1.61
N ILE A 100 4.74 -6.31 -1.10
CA ILE A 100 4.53 -6.61 0.32
C ILE A 100 5.45 -5.76 1.21
N ILE A 101 6.74 -5.65 0.87
CA ILE A 101 7.69 -4.80 1.60
C ILE A 101 7.27 -3.32 1.59
N LEU A 102 6.96 -2.78 0.41
CA LEU A 102 6.52 -1.40 0.25
C LEU A 102 5.23 -1.12 1.04
N LEU A 103 4.35 -2.10 1.09
CA LEU A 103 3.10 -2.00 1.83
C LEU A 103 3.32 -2.07 3.35
N ARG A 104 4.36 -2.78 3.83
CA ARG A 104 4.77 -2.74 5.24
C ARG A 104 5.39 -1.41 5.63
N LEU A 105 6.17 -0.80 4.74
CA LEU A 105 6.64 0.58 4.91
C LEU A 105 5.45 1.53 5.09
N LEU A 106 4.46 1.46 4.19
CA LEU A 106 3.23 2.27 4.29
C LEU A 106 2.43 1.99 5.58
N ASP A 107 2.27 0.71 5.96
CA ASP A 107 1.60 0.34 7.21
C ASP A 107 2.27 0.99 8.44
N GLY A 108 3.61 0.97 8.48
CA GLY A 108 4.40 1.61 9.53
C GLY A 108 4.18 3.12 9.56
N MET A 109 4.20 3.77 8.40
CA MET A 109 3.90 5.21 8.28
C MET A 109 2.49 5.53 8.81
N VAL A 110 1.47 4.80 8.36
CA VAL A 110 0.07 5.02 8.78
C VAL A 110 -0.10 4.88 10.28
N PHE A 111 0.51 3.86 10.88
CA PHE A 111 0.46 3.63 12.31
C PHE A 111 1.01 4.85 13.07
N PHE A 112 2.16 5.35 12.66
CA PHE A 112 2.83 6.45 13.35
C PHE A 112 2.28 7.84 13.04
N GLU A 113 1.61 8.02 11.90
CA GLU A 113 1.01 9.30 11.48
C GLU A 113 -0.41 9.48 12.02
N SER A 114 -1.22 8.42 12.01
CA SER A 114 -2.66 8.54 12.29
C SER A 114 -3.21 7.54 13.30
N SER A 115 -2.36 6.70 13.90
CA SER A 115 -2.79 5.52 14.65
C SER A 115 -3.79 4.68 13.84
N CYS A 116 -3.59 4.64 12.52
CA CYS A 116 -4.45 3.95 11.57
C CYS A 116 -5.88 4.51 11.43
N SER A 117 -6.10 5.77 11.80
CA SER A 117 -7.38 6.44 11.68
C SER A 117 -7.51 7.19 10.35
N PRO A 118 -8.51 6.88 9.50
CA PRO A 118 -8.72 7.57 8.23
C PRO A 118 -9.24 9.00 8.39
N THR A 119 -9.60 9.40 9.62
CA THR A 119 -10.13 10.73 9.94
C THR A 119 -9.28 11.45 10.98
N ALA A 120 -8.06 10.97 11.27
CA ALA A 120 -7.12 11.65 12.14
C ALA A 120 -6.84 13.07 11.62
N LYS A 121 -6.71 14.02 12.55
CA LYS A 121 -6.39 15.41 12.24
C LYS A 121 -5.34 15.93 13.20
N ALA A 122 -4.41 16.72 12.69
CA ALA A 122 -3.48 17.49 13.50
C ALA A 122 -3.38 18.92 12.95
N LYS A 123 -3.35 19.92 13.83
CA LYS A 123 -3.03 21.30 13.43
C LYS A 123 -1.52 21.48 13.45
N GLY A 124 -0.97 22.02 12.37
CA GLY A 124 0.43 22.39 12.24
C GLY A 124 0.59 23.83 11.76
N PRO A 125 1.83 24.33 11.67
CA PRO A 125 2.11 25.72 11.28
C PRO A 125 1.62 26.05 9.85
N ASN A 126 1.53 25.04 8.99
CA ASN A 126 1.16 25.20 7.57
C ASN A 126 -0.30 24.79 7.26
N GLY A 127 -1.13 24.62 8.28
CA GLY A 127 -2.55 24.26 8.15
C GLY A 127 -2.91 22.99 8.92
N THR A 128 -3.90 22.25 8.43
CA THR A 128 -4.37 21.01 9.05
C THR A 128 -3.83 19.81 8.28
N ALA A 129 -3.19 18.87 8.96
CA ALA A 129 -2.91 17.55 8.44
C ALA A 129 -4.14 16.64 8.65
N TYR A 130 -4.45 15.78 7.66
CA TYR A 130 -5.64 14.93 7.70
C TYR A 130 -5.36 13.53 7.15
N GLY A 131 -6.04 12.53 7.73
CA GLY A 131 -6.19 11.19 7.17
C GLY A 131 -5.06 10.24 7.54
N VAL A 132 -5.01 9.10 6.84
CA VAL A 132 -4.13 7.96 7.19
C VAL A 132 -2.64 8.31 7.20
N LEU A 133 -2.22 9.24 6.34
CA LEU A 133 -0.83 9.68 6.20
C LEU A 133 -0.66 11.19 6.44
N GLN A 134 -1.61 11.81 7.16
CA GLN A 134 -1.51 13.19 7.63
C GLN A 134 -1.07 14.18 6.52
N LEU A 135 -1.71 14.11 5.35
CA LEU A 135 -1.44 15.04 4.24
C LEU A 135 -2.02 16.43 4.56
N HIS A 136 -1.41 17.50 4.02
CA HIS A 136 -1.91 18.87 4.19
C HIS A 136 -3.28 19.03 3.53
N TYR A 137 -4.31 19.15 4.35
CA TYR A 137 -5.71 19.19 3.96
C TYR A 137 -6.01 20.37 3.02
N GLY A 138 -6.39 20.06 1.78
CA GLY A 138 -6.71 21.04 0.74
C GLY A 138 -5.48 21.63 0.02
N ARG A 139 -4.29 21.11 0.30
CA ARG A 139 -3.00 21.55 -0.27
C ARG A 139 -2.16 20.40 -0.82
N GLU A 140 -2.76 19.24 -1.02
CA GLU A 140 -2.04 18.02 -1.42
C GLU A 140 -1.34 18.19 -2.78
N GLN A 141 -1.94 18.94 -3.71
CA GLN A 141 -1.35 19.28 -5.01
C GLN A 141 -0.04 20.09 -4.92
N ASP A 142 0.17 20.81 -3.80
CA ASP A 142 1.37 21.63 -3.61
C ASP A 142 2.62 20.74 -3.39
N TYR A 143 2.42 19.47 -3.01
CA TYR A 143 3.49 18.53 -2.65
C TYR A 143 3.70 17.41 -3.68
N ALA A 144 2.70 17.09 -4.50
CA ALA A 144 2.83 16.19 -5.63
C ALA A 144 1.86 16.53 -6.75
N ARG A 145 2.38 16.56 -7.99
CA ARG A 145 1.62 16.96 -9.19
C ARG A 145 0.35 16.16 -9.44
N ASN A 146 0.34 14.89 -9.04
CA ASN A 146 -0.78 13.97 -9.26
C ASN A 146 -1.80 13.96 -8.12
N CYS A 147 -1.60 14.79 -7.09
CA CYS A 147 -2.52 14.96 -5.98
C CYS A 147 -3.52 16.07 -6.26
N ARG A 148 -4.75 15.89 -5.80
CA ARG A 148 -5.81 16.88 -5.86
C ARG A 148 -6.14 17.38 -4.46
N ARG A 149 -6.70 18.58 -4.40
CA ARG A 149 -7.23 19.16 -3.16
C ARG A 149 -8.16 18.17 -2.48
N TYR A 150 -7.93 17.95 -1.19
CA TYR A 150 -8.71 17.07 -0.30
C TYR A 150 -8.57 15.57 -0.57
N ASP A 151 -7.58 15.13 -1.35
CA ASP A 151 -7.28 13.70 -1.50
C ASP A 151 -6.90 13.04 -0.16
N SER A 152 -6.50 13.82 0.86
CA SER A 152 -6.29 13.32 2.21
C SER A 152 -7.53 12.69 2.86
N LYS A 153 -8.75 13.05 2.41
CA LYS A 153 -10.02 12.53 2.94
C LYS A 153 -10.31 11.09 2.53
N ASP A 154 -9.74 10.66 1.42
CA ASP A 154 -9.91 9.32 0.88
C ASP A 154 -8.63 8.52 1.15
N PRO A 155 -8.67 7.45 1.95
CA PRO A 155 -7.48 6.68 2.28
C PRO A 155 -6.73 6.13 1.07
N VAL A 156 -7.42 5.73 0.00
CA VAL A 156 -6.80 5.23 -1.22
C VAL A 156 -6.10 6.39 -1.93
N LYS A 157 -6.76 7.53 -2.13
CA LYS A 157 -6.13 8.68 -2.80
C LYS A 157 -4.97 9.25 -1.99
N SER A 158 -5.11 9.32 -0.67
CA SER A 158 -4.03 9.70 0.24
C SER A 158 -2.80 8.80 0.07
N MET A 159 -2.99 7.49 -0.03
CA MET A 159 -1.89 6.54 -0.28
C MET A 159 -1.23 6.73 -1.65
N ARG A 160 -2.02 6.95 -2.71
CA ARG A 160 -1.50 7.25 -4.05
C ARG A 160 -0.63 8.49 -4.03
N CYS A 161 -1.10 9.54 -3.37
CA CYS A 161 -0.34 10.76 -3.16
C CYS A 161 0.99 10.48 -2.48
N SER A 162 0.95 9.74 -1.39
CA SER A 162 2.15 9.42 -0.63
C SER A 162 3.15 8.60 -1.45
N LEU A 163 2.70 7.63 -2.24
CA LEU A 163 3.56 6.86 -3.13
C LEU A 163 4.26 7.72 -4.19
N ASN A 164 3.54 8.68 -4.79
CA ASN A 164 4.16 9.63 -5.74
C ASN A 164 5.23 10.49 -5.06
N MET A 165 4.95 10.98 -3.85
CA MET A 165 5.89 11.78 -3.07
C MET A 165 7.11 10.98 -2.62
N ILE A 166 6.95 9.73 -2.19
CA ILE A 166 8.08 8.85 -1.84
C ILE A 166 8.91 8.55 -3.09
N GLN A 167 8.29 8.25 -4.23
CA GLN A 167 9.02 8.08 -5.49
C GLN A 167 9.82 9.33 -5.85
N GLN A 168 9.23 10.51 -5.76
CA GLN A 168 9.95 11.77 -6.00
C GLN A 168 11.09 11.98 -5.00
N GLN A 169 10.89 11.59 -3.75
CA GLN A 169 11.94 11.62 -2.74
C GLN A 169 13.12 10.68 -3.10
N ILE A 170 12.84 9.46 -3.58
CA ILE A 170 13.88 8.55 -4.05
C ILE A 170 14.57 9.12 -5.29
N ALA A 171 13.84 9.74 -6.21
CA ALA A 171 14.45 10.40 -7.37
C ALA A 171 15.46 11.49 -6.96
N ASN A 172 15.14 12.26 -5.92
CA ASN A 172 15.98 13.39 -5.47
C ASN A 172 17.14 12.95 -4.56
N TYR A 173 16.94 11.94 -3.72
CA TYR A 173 17.85 11.62 -2.63
C TYR A 173 18.32 10.16 -2.60
N GLN A 174 17.82 9.32 -3.51
CA GLN A 174 18.06 7.87 -3.55
C GLN A 174 17.78 7.17 -2.21
N ARG A 175 16.77 7.65 -1.48
CA ARG A 175 16.45 7.21 -0.11
C ARG A 175 14.96 7.30 0.19
N VAL A 176 14.43 6.28 0.89
CA VAL A 176 13.10 6.28 1.51
C VAL A 176 13.11 7.02 2.85
N PHE A 177 14.18 6.87 3.62
CA PHE A 177 14.41 7.52 4.91
C PHE A 177 15.38 8.68 4.74
N SER A 178 14.82 9.88 4.55
CA SER A 178 15.56 11.10 4.26
C SER A 178 15.26 12.17 5.31
N SER A 179 16.27 12.96 5.70
CA SER A 179 16.08 14.15 6.55
C SER A 179 15.17 15.19 5.88
N ALA A 180 15.14 15.21 4.55
CA ALA A 180 14.30 16.07 3.74
C ALA A 180 12.90 15.47 3.47
N SER A 181 12.54 14.36 4.13
CA SER A 181 11.24 13.72 3.90
C SER A 181 10.10 14.64 4.31
N TYR A 182 9.00 14.58 3.56
CA TYR A 182 7.76 15.24 3.92
C TYR A 182 7.26 14.77 5.30
N TRP A 183 7.33 13.46 5.58
CA TRP A 183 6.88 12.88 6.83
C TRP A 183 8.00 12.80 7.85
N ASP A 184 7.76 13.29 9.07
CA ASP A 184 8.73 13.18 10.17
C ASP A 184 9.03 11.71 10.50
N VAL A 185 8.06 10.82 10.30
CA VAL A 185 8.23 9.38 10.58
C VAL A 185 9.23 8.68 9.65
N LEU A 186 9.62 9.32 8.55
CA LEU A 186 10.67 8.85 7.65
C LEU A 186 12.00 9.60 7.82
N ARG A 187 12.08 10.58 8.73
CA ARG A 187 13.33 11.32 9.00
C ARG A 187 14.17 10.56 10.01
N PRO A 188 15.40 10.12 9.67
CA PRO A 188 16.27 9.41 10.62
C PRO A 188 16.54 10.22 11.90
N ASN A 189 16.71 11.53 11.75
CA ASN A 189 16.93 12.46 12.86
C ASN A 189 15.64 13.19 13.29
N GLY A 190 14.46 12.67 12.94
CA GLY A 190 13.18 13.22 13.37
C GLY A 190 13.04 13.11 14.90
N GLN A 191 12.34 14.06 15.52
CA GLN A 191 12.25 14.16 16.99
C GLN A 191 11.73 12.88 17.63
N ALA A 192 10.78 12.21 16.96
CA ALA A 192 10.17 11.00 17.47
C ALA A 192 10.97 9.71 17.18
N ARG A 193 12.08 9.79 16.42
CA ARG A 193 12.94 8.63 16.02
C ARG A 193 12.19 7.45 15.38
N LYS A 194 10.97 7.68 14.87
CA LYS A 194 10.07 6.65 14.34
C LYS A 194 10.62 5.95 13.09
N ALA A 195 11.47 6.64 12.32
CA ALA A 195 12.14 6.08 11.14
C ALA A 195 12.92 4.80 11.47
N TYR A 196 13.63 4.77 12.61
CA TYR A 196 14.38 3.59 13.03
C TYR A 196 13.46 2.42 13.36
N THR A 197 12.31 2.66 13.97
CA THR A 197 11.33 1.61 14.25
C THR A 197 10.72 1.06 12.97
N ILE A 198 10.38 1.91 12.00
CA ILE A 198 9.90 1.41 10.69
C ILE A 198 10.99 0.59 10.01
N ALA A 199 12.21 1.12 9.95
CA ALA A 199 13.35 0.45 9.33
C ALA A 199 13.71 -0.87 10.02
N SER A 200 13.62 -0.97 11.35
CA SER A 200 13.93 -2.21 12.07
C SER A 200 12.90 -3.31 11.77
N HIS A 201 11.62 -2.99 11.65
CA HIS A 201 10.64 -4.01 11.28
C HIS A 201 10.80 -4.46 9.83
N LEU A 202 11.22 -3.57 8.91
CA LEU A 202 11.62 -3.99 7.57
C LEU A 202 12.80 -4.95 7.66
N TRP A 203 13.83 -4.57 8.43
CA TRP A 203 15.03 -5.38 8.63
C TRP A 203 14.70 -6.78 9.13
N TYR A 204 13.86 -6.92 10.15
CA TYR A 204 13.50 -8.22 10.72
C TYR A 204 12.41 -8.97 9.93
N TYR A 205 11.86 -8.38 8.87
CA TYR A 205 10.82 -9.04 8.11
C TYR A 205 11.38 -10.26 7.36
N PRO A 206 10.70 -11.41 7.34
CA PRO A 206 11.25 -12.62 6.76
C PRO A 206 11.64 -12.52 5.28
N LEU A 207 10.89 -11.77 4.47
CA LEU A 207 11.25 -11.55 3.06
C LEU A 207 12.55 -10.74 2.90
N CYS A 208 12.96 -9.99 3.93
CA CYS A 208 14.18 -9.20 3.93
C CYS A 208 15.40 -9.96 4.45
N GLN A 209 15.20 -11.10 5.13
CA GLN A 209 16.29 -11.95 5.58
C GLN A 209 16.95 -12.62 4.37
N ILE A 210 18.27 -12.53 4.29
CA ILE A 210 19.04 -13.43 3.41
C ILE A 210 18.97 -14.81 4.06
N ASN A 211 18.48 -15.81 3.32
CA ASN A 211 18.48 -17.18 3.80
C ASN A 211 19.91 -17.53 4.22
N LYS A 212 20.11 -17.75 5.52
CA LYS A 212 21.35 -18.33 6.00
C LYS A 212 21.36 -19.76 5.47
N THR A 213 22.21 -20.04 4.50
CA THR A 213 22.48 -21.42 4.12
C THR A 213 22.92 -22.13 5.41
N PRO A 214 22.26 -23.25 5.78
CA PRO A 214 22.56 -23.95 7.02
C PRO A 214 24.01 -24.44 7.08
#